data_AF-A0A3P1VPA4-F1
#
_entry.id   AF-A0A3P1VPA4-F1
#
_cell.length_a   1.000
_cell.length_b   1.000
_cell.length_c   1.000
_cell.angle_alpha   90.00
_cell.angle_beta   90.00
_cell.angle_gamma   90.00
#
_symmetry.space_group_name_H-M   'P 1'
#
loop_
_entity.id
_entity.type
_entity.pdbx_description
1 polymer ?
#
loop_
_entity_poly.entity_id
_entity_poly.type
_entity_poly.pdbx_seq_one_letter_code
_entity_poly.pdbx_strand_id
1 'polypeptide(L)'
;MSKIWKWLLLIAGIFAVFVGFNIFAHPLISLASMTFWFALVFAVQGISEIVQYFKSEEKHGWNLFGGIVTLILALTLFSGSFIEMVTFVPFIISLWALTNGITKTIVGFKVRKTDKSVGTPLVWMGILGIVAGLIMMGHPLMTGLYISYTIAFVFIYQGIVAIVQFFKIK
;
A
#
# COMPACT_ATOMS: atom_id res chain seq x y z
N MET A 1 29.14 -11.29 -5.82
CA MET A 1 28.32 -10.17 -6.38
C MET A 1 29.18 -9.32 -7.28
N SER A 2 28.68 -8.88 -8.43
CA SER A 2 29.48 -7.98 -9.28
C SER A 2 29.69 -6.64 -8.56
N LYS A 3 30.80 -5.96 -8.84
CA LYS A 3 31.17 -4.67 -8.23
C LYS A 3 30.05 -3.63 -8.36
N ILE A 4 29.32 -3.65 -9.49
CA ILE A 4 28.17 -2.78 -9.76
C ILE A 4 27.04 -2.96 -8.75
N TRP A 5 26.69 -4.21 -8.41
CA TRP A 5 25.60 -4.48 -7.45
C TRP A 5 25.92 -3.93 -6.06
N LYS A 6 27.19 -3.95 -5.64
CA LYS A 6 27.60 -3.37 -4.36
C LYS A 6 27.37 -1.86 -4.34
N TRP A 7 27.85 -1.16 -5.36
CA TRP A 7 27.67 0.30 -5.45
C TRP A 7 26.19 0.68 -5.54
N LEU A 8 25.38 -0.10 -6.26
CA LEU A 8 23.93 0.08 -6.29
C LEU A 8 23.31 -0.04 -4.90
N LEU A 9 23.72 -1.02 -4.09
CA LEU A 9 23.24 -1.15 -2.70
C LEU A 9 23.59 0.07 -1.84
N LEU A 10 24.81 0.60 -1.97
CA LEU A 10 25.22 1.78 -1.21
C LEU A 10 24.39 3.01 -1.58
N ILE A 11 24.24 3.26 -2.88
CA ILE A 11 23.46 4.41 -3.39
C ILE A 11 21.99 4.27 -2.98
N ALA A 12 21.40 3.09 -3.18
CA ALA A 12 20.03 2.81 -2.76
C ALA A 12 19.86 2.95 -1.24
N GLY A 13 20.86 2.53 -0.46
CA GLY A 13 20.85 2.64 0.99
C GLY A 13 20.85 4.09 1.48
N ILE A 14 21.76 4.92 0.95
CA ILE A 14 21.82 6.36 1.28
C ILE A 14 20.51 7.05 0.87
N PHE A 15 20.00 6.74 -0.33
CA PHE A 15 18.75 7.29 -0.81
C PHE A 15 17.56 6.88 0.08
N ALA A 16 17.48 5.62 0.48
CA ALA A 16 16.43 5.12 1.35
C ALA A 16 16.44 5.78 2.74
N VAL A 17 17.63 6.00 3.33
CA VAL A 17 17.75 6.74 4.59
C VAL A 17 17.26 8.18 4.42
N PHE A 18 17.69 8.87 3.37
CA PHE A 18 17.29 10.25 3.09
C PHE A 18 15.77 10.37 2.90
N VAL A 19 15.18 9.50 2.07
CA VAL A 19 13.73 9.44 1.86
C VAL A 19 13.01 9.16 3.17
N GLY A 20 13.48 8.19 3.96
CA GLY A 20 12.88 7.85 5.24
C GLY A 20 12.85 9.03 6.21
N PHE A 21 13.94 9.81 6.31
CA PHE A 21 13.96 11.05 7.10
C PHE A 21 13.00 12.12 6.56
N ASN A 22 12.89 12.25 5.23
CA ASN A 22 11.94 13.20 4.63
C ASN A 22 10.48 12.84 4.96
N ILE A 23 10.13 11.55 4.87
CA ILE A 23 8.80 11.04 5.27
C ILE A 23 8.54 11.30 6.76
N PHE A 24 9.55 11.06 7.61
CA PHE A 24 9.43 11.29 9.05
C PHE A 24 9.16 12.76 9.38
N ALA A 25 9.85 13.69 8.70
CA ALA A 25 9.69 15.12 8.91
C ALA A 25 8.36 15.66 8.36
N HIS A 26 7.85 15.11 7.26
CA HIS A 26 6.65 15.60 6.56
C HIS A 26 5.67 14.46 6.20
N PRO A 27 5.06 13.80 7.20
CA PRO A 27 4.28 12.58 6.99
C PRO A 27 3.04 12.79 6.10
N LEU A 28 2.38 13.95 6.21
CA LEU A 28 1.19 14.26 5.41
C LEU A 28 1.54 14.55 3.94
N ILE A 29 2.62 15.29 3.69
CA ILE A 29 3.10 15.55 2.33
C ILE A 29 3.52 14.25 1.66
N SER A 30 4.14 13.33 2.40
CA SER A 30 4.48 12.00 1.89
C SER A 30 3.23 11.20 1.47
N LEU A 31 2.16 11.21 2.27
CA LEU A 31 0.89 10.55 1.90
C LEU A 31 0.28 11.16 0.65
N ALA A 32 0.20 12.49 0.56
CA ALA A 32 -0.31 13.15 -0.63
C ALA A 32 0.52 12.80 -1.86
N SER A 33 1.85 12.75 -1.73
CA SER A 33 2.75 12.33 -2.80
C SER A 33 2.51 10.88 -3.23
N MET A 34 2.26 9.96 -2.29
CA MET A 34 1.89 8.58 -2.60
C MET A 34 0.56 8.52 -3.37
N THR A 35 -0.45 9.25 -2.91
CA THR A 35 -1.76 9.32 -3.58
C THR A 35 -1.64 9.87 -4.99
N PHE A 36 -0.78 10.87 -5.22
CA PHE A 36 -0.50 11.38 -6.57
C PHE A 36 0.05 10.28 -7.50
N TRP A 37 1.02 9.47 -7.01
CA TRP A 37 1.54 8.35 -7.79
C TRP A 37 0.48 7.27 -8.06
N PHE A 38 -0.39 6.97 -7.07
CA PHE A 38 -1.53 6.08 -7.29
C PHE A 38 -2.49 6.62 -8.35
N ALA A 39 -2.82 7.92 -8.30
CA ALA A 39 -3.68 8.56 -9.29
C ALA A 39 -3.08 8.48 -10.70
N LEU A 40 -1.75 8.65 -10.83
CA LEU A 40 -1.05 8.47 -12.11
C LEU A 40 -1.19 7.04 -12.63
N VAL A 41 -0.96 6.04 -11.79
CA VAL A 41 -1.11 4.63 -12.15
C VAL A 41 -2.56 4.33 -12.57
N PHE A 42 -3.55 4.84 -11.83
CA PHE A 42 -4.96 4.66 -12.15
C PHE A 42 -5.35 5.35 -13.46
N ALA A 43 -4.81 6.54 -13.75
CA ALA A 43 -5.06 7.21 -15.01
C ALA A 43 -4.54 6.37 -16.19
N VAL A 44 -3.29 5.89 -16.09
CA VAL A 44 -2.70 5.03 -17.12
C VAL A 44 -3.47 3.73 -17.28
N GLN A 45 -3.87 3.10 -16.17
CA GLN A 45 -4.66 1.86 -16.18
C GLN A 45 -6.03 2.06 -16.82
N GLY A 46 -6.78 3.09 -16.39
CA GLY A 46 -8.11 3.40 -16.91
C GLY A 46 -8.09 3.71 -18.40
N ILE A 47 -7.13 4.52 -18.86
CA ILE A 47 -6.92 4.78 -20.30
C ILE A 47 -6.60 3.47 -21.02
N SER A 48 -5.70 2.64 -20.47
CA SER A 48 -5.31 1.38 -21.09
C SER A 48 -6.48 0.43 -21.26
N GLU A 49 -7.35 0.28 -20.25
CA GLU A 49 -8.54 -0.57 -20.32
C GLU A 49 -9.56 -0.06 -21.36
N ILE A 50 -9.78 1.25 -21.43
CA ILE A 50 -10.65 1.86 -22.45
C ILE A 50 -10.08 1.60 -23.85
N VAL A 51 -8.79 1.84 -24.06
CA VAL A 51 -8.13 1.60 -25.36
C VAL A 51 -8.20 0.12 -25.74
N GLN A 52 -7.97 -0.80 -24.79
CA GLN A 52 -8.08 -2.24 -25.02
C GLN A 52 -9.50 -2.65 -25.42
N TYR A 53 -10.53 -2.08 -24.79
CA TYR A 53 -11.92 -2.35 -25.16
C TYR A 53 -12.21 -1.99 -26.63
N PHE A 54 -11.71 -0.85 -27.12
CA PHE A 54 -11.92 -0.45 -28.51
C PHE A 54 -11.05 -1.23 -29.52
N LYS A 55 -9.93 -1.80 -29.08
CA LYS A 55 -9.06 -2.63 -29.93
C LYS A 55 -9.48 -4.10 -29.98
N SER A 56 -10.19 -4.60 -28.97
CA SER A 56 -10.60 -6.00 -28.89
C SER A 56 -11.72 -6.31 -29.88
N GLU A 57 -11.61 -7.45 -30.58
CA GLU A 57 -12.69 -8.00 -31.42
C GLU A 57 -13.86 -8.48 -30.54
N GLU A 58 -13.54 -9.07 -29.38
CA GLU A 58 -14.51 -9.46 -28.37
C GLU A 58 -14.71 -8.35 -27.34
N LYS A 59 -15.93 -7.81 -27.29
CA LYS A 59 -16.26 -6.69 -26.40
C LYS A 59 -16.84 -7.17 -25.09
N HIS A 60 -16.06 -7.06 -24.01
CA HIS A 60 -16.56 -7.21 -22.65
C HIS A 60 -16.88 -5.83 -22.06
N GLY A 61 -18.17 -5.54 -21.88
CA GLY A 61 -18.64 -4.26 -21.32
C GLY A 61 -18.05 -3.93 -19.94
N TRP A 62 -17.64 -4.97 -19.19
CA TRP A 62 -16.93 -4.83 -17.91
C TRP A 62 -15.57 -4.12 -18.05
N ASN A 63 -14.85 -4.31 -19.15
CA ASN A 63 -13.56 -3.67 -19.37
C ASN A 63 -13.73 -2.16 -19.62
N LEU A 64 -14.75 -1.79 -20.40
CA LEU A 64 -15.06 -0.38 -20.62
C LEU A 64 -15.52 0.29 -19.32
N PHE A 65 -16.41 -0.37 -18.58
CA PHE A 65 -16.90 0.13 -17.29
C PHE A 65 -15.76 0.28 -16.27
N GLY A 66 -14.92 -0.76 -16.11
CA GLY A 66 -13.75 -0.74 -15.24
C GLY A 66 -12.78 0.38 -15.59
N GLY A 67 -12.50 0.55 -16.88
CA GLY A 67 -11.60 1.60 -17.35
C GLY A 67 -12.14 3.01 -17.07
N ILE A 68 -13.44 3.24 -17.34
CA ILE A 68 -14.11 4.52 -17.05
C ILE A 68 -14.09 4.83 -15.56
N VAL A 69 -14.50 3.87 -14.71
CA VAL A 69 -14.53 4.07 -13.25
C VAL A 69 -13.12 4.36 -12.72
N THR A 70 -12.13 3.61 -13.16
CA THR A 70 -10.73 3.79 -12.74
C THR A 70 -10.19 5.15 -13.18
N LEU A 71 -10.52 5.60 -14.39
CA LEU A 71 -10.13 6.92 -14.86
C LEU A 71 -10.82 8.05 -14.08
N ILE A 72 -12.12 7.90 -13.77
CA ILE A 72 -12.84 8.85 -12.90
C ILE A 72 -12.17 8.93 -11.53
N LEU A 73 -11.83 7.79 -10.91
CA LEU A 73 -11.11 7.76 -9.63
C LEU A 73 -9.76 8.48 -9.72
N ALA A 74 -9.01 8.32 -10.80
CA ALA A 74 -7.77 9.06 -10.99
C ALA A 74 -7.99 10.58 -11.05
N LEU A 75 -9.02 11.00 -11.81
CA LEU A 75 -9.37 12.41 -11.95
C LEU A 75 -9.83 13.02 -10.62
N THR A 76 -10.64 12.31 -9.84
CA THR A 76 -11.07 12.80 -8.51
C THR A 76 -9.89 12.96 -7.55
N LEU A 77 -8.90 12.07 -7.61
CA LEU A 77 -7.68 12.20 -6.81
C LEU A 77 -6.81 13.38 -7.26
N PHE A 78 -6.71 13.66 -8.57
CA PHE A 78 -5.97 14.82 -9.07
C PHE A 78 -6.65 16.16 -8.76
N SER A 79 -7.98 16.21 -8.82
CA SER A 79 -8.75 17.42 -8.49
C SER A 79 -9.08 17.54 -7.00
N GLY A 80 -8.69 16.55 -6.20
CA GLY A 80 -9.02 16.48 -4.77
C GLY A 80 -8.30 17.53 -3.95
N SER A 81 -8.91 17.89 -2.83
CA SER A 81 -8.29 18.67 -1.77
C SER A 81 -7.11 17.92 -1.15
N PHE A 82 -6.22 18.66 -0.47
CA PHE A 82 -5.10 18.06 0.26
C PHE A 82 -5.58 17.01 1.28
N ILE A 83 -6.75 17.21 1.91
CA ILE A 83 -7.31 16.27 2.88
C ILE A 83 -7.71 14.94 2.20
N GLU A 84 -8.32 15.00 1.02
CA GLU A 84 -8.66 13.80 0.24
C GLU A 84 -7.39 13.05 -0.18
N MET A 85 -6.36 13.78 -0.61
CA MET A 85 -5.07 13.19 -0.97
C MET A 85 -4.43 12.45 0.21
N VAL A 86 -4.41 13.02 1.41
CA VAL A 86 -3.77 12.37 2.57
C VAL A 86 -4.60 11.24 3.18
N THR A 87 -5.91 11.20 2.93
CA THR A 87 -6.82 10.18 3.51
C THR A 87 -7.03 8.98 2.60
N PHE A 88 -6.77 9.10 1.30
CA PHE A 88 -6.94 8.02 0.33
C PHE A 88 -6.09 6.77 0.63
N VAL A 89 -4.77 6.91 0.83
CA VAL A 89 -3.88 5.78 1.16
C VAL A 89 -4.30 5.10 2.48
N PRO A 90 -4.56 5.83 3.58
CA PRO A 90 -5.10 5.25 4.81
C PRO A 90 -6.40 4.49 4.62
N PHE A 91 -7.29 4.98 3.76
CA PHE A 91 -8.55 4.30 3.44
C PHE A 91 -8.30 2.93 2.77
N ILE A 92 -7.41 2.88 1.77
CA ILE A 92 -7.01 1.62 1.12
C ILE A 92 -6.42 0.64 2.15
N ILE A 93 -5.52 1.11 3.01
CA ILE A 93 -4.87 0.26 4.02
C ILE A 93 -5.90 -0.25 5.04
N SER A 94 -6.88 0.57 5.41
CA SER A 94 -7.98 0.16 6.29
C SER A 94 -8.84 -0.93 5.65
N LEU A 95 -9.18 -0.77 4.37
CA LEU A 95 -9.91 -1.78 3.61
C LEU A 95 -9.13 -3.10 3.47
N TRP A 96 -7.81 -3.00 3.24
CA TRP A 96 -6.93 -4.17 3.23
C TRP A 96 -6.87 -4.86 4.61
N ALA A 97 -6.82 -4.10 5.71
CA ALA A 97 -6.87 -4.66 7.06
C ALA A 97 -8.19 -5.39 7.34
N LEU A 98 -9.32 -4.79 6.92
CA LEU A 98 -10.65 -5.41 7.02
C LEU A 98 -10.74 -6.72 6.26
N THR A 99 -10.33 -6.73 4.98
CA THR A 99 -10.38 -7.95 4.15
C THR A 99 -9.47 -9.05 4.70
N ASN A 100 -8.29 -8.70 5.22
CA ASN A 100 -7.43 -9.65 5.93
C ASN A 100 -8.05 -10.18 7.22
N GLY A 101 -8.70 -9.32 8.01
CA GLY A 101 -9.40 -9.70 9.23
C GLY A 101 -10.54 -10.69 8.95
N ILE A 102 -11.36 -10.39 7.95
CA ILE A 102 -12.44 -11.27 7.47
C ILE A 102 -11.86 -12.61 7.00
N THR A 103 -10.83 -12.58 6.17
CA THR A 103 -10.19 -13.79 5.64
C THR A 103 -9.63 -14.67 6.76
N LYS A 104 -8.88 -14.10 7.70
CA LYS A 104 -8.33 -14.83 8.86
C LYS A 104 -9.42 -15.40 9.75
N THR A 105 -10.54 -14.70 9.90
CA THR A 105 -11.70 -15.20 10.67
C THR A 105 -12.30 -16.44 9.99
N ILE A 106 -12.56 -16.36 8.68
CA ILE A 106 -13.11 -17.48 7.89
C ILE A 106 -12.16 -18.68 7.90
N VAL A 107 -10.88 -18.46 7.60
CA VAL A 107 -9.85 -19.51 7.60
C VAL A 107 -9.67 -20.08 9.00
N GLY A 108 -9.69 -19.23 10.04
CA GLY A 108 -9.57 -19.63 11.44
C GLY A 108 -10.68 -20.59 11.85
N PHE A 109 -11.94 -20.31 11.49
CA PHE A 109 -13.04 -21.24 11.77
C PHE A 109 -12.88 -22.56 11.02
N LYS A 110 -12.35 -22.56 9.79
CA LYS A 110 -12.07 -23.78 9.04
C LYS A 110 -10.97 -24.61 9.71
N VAL A 111 -9.84 -23.99 10.06
CA VAL A 111 -8.69 -24.66 10.70
C VAL A 111 -9.03 -25.14 12.10
N ARG A 112 -9.83 -24.39 12.88
CA ARG A 112 -10.23 -24.74 14.25
C ARG A 112 -10.98 -26.07 14.35
N LYS A 113 -11.61 -26.53 13.26
CA LYS A 113 -12.25 -27.85 13.18
C LYS A 113 -11.24 -29.00 13.21
N THR A 114 -10.03 -28.77 12.70
CA THR A 114 -8.96 -29.78 12.61
C THR A 114 -7.92 -29.58 13.71
N ASP A 115 -7.47 -28.35 13.93
CA ASP A 115 -6.50 -27.98 14.95
C ASP A 115 -6.98 -26.72 15.68
N LYS A 116 -7.43 -26.90 16.92
CA LYS A 116 -7.90 -25.80 17.76
C LYS A 116 -6.77 -24.87 18.21
N SER A 117 -5.54 -25.37 18.34
CA SER A 117 -4.37 -24.61 18.79
C SER A 117 -3.99 -23.55 17.75
N VAL A 118 -4.09 -23.90 16.47
CA VAL A 118 -3.82 -22.94 15.37
C VAL A 118 -5.07 -22.15 15.01
N GLY A 119 -6.24 -22.78 14.97
CA GLY A 119 -7.47 -22.14 14.51
C GLY A 119 -8.02 -21.09 15.47
N THR A 120 -7.91 -21.29 16.79
CA THR A 120 -8.46 -20.34 17.78
C THR A 120 -7.73 -18.99 17.77
N PRO A 121 -6.38 -18.95 17.81
CA PRO A 121 -5.64 -17.69 17.64
C PRO A 121 -5.95 -17.01 16.31
N LEU A 122 -6.10 -17.78 15.23
CA LEU A 122 -6.36 -17.19 13.91
C LEU A 122 -7.73 -16.48 13.84
N VAL A 123 -8.76 -17.04 14.47
CA VAL A 123 -10.06 -16.36 14.62
C VAL A 123 -9.92 -15.08 15.43
N TRP A 124 -9.20 -15.10 16.55
CA TRP A 124 -8.98 -13.91 17.37
C TRP A 124 -8.20 -12.83 16.62
N MET A 125 -7.13 -13.19 15.91
CA MET A 125 -6.38 -12.27 15.06
C MET A 125 -7.25 -11.71 13.93
N GLY A 126 -8.18 -12.51 13.40
CA GLY A 126 -9.16 -12.08 12.42
C GLY A 126 -10.12 -11.03 12.97
N ILE A 127 -10.76 -11.30 14.10
CA ILE A 127 -11.67 -10.37 14.78
C ILE A 127 -10.96 -9.07 15.15
N LEU A 128 -9.76 -9.15 15.73
CA LEU A 128 -8.95 -7.98 16.04
C LEU A 128 -8.59 -7.19 14.78
N GLY A 129 -8.29 -7.87 13.67
CA GLY A 129 -8.03 -7.24 12.37
C GLY A 129 -9.24 -6.50 11.82
N ILE A 130 -10.45 -7.05 11.97
CA ILE A 130 -11.70 -6.37 11.58
C ILE A 130 -11.90 -5.11 12.44
N VAL A 131 -11.81 -5.24 13.75
CA VAL A 131 -11.98 -4.11 14.68
C VAL A 131 -10.95 -3.03 14.41
N ALA A 132 -9.67 -3.39 14.25
CA ALA A 132 -8.60 -2.47 13.91
C ALA A 132 -8.87 -1.78 12.56
N GLY A 133 -9.27 -2.53 11.53
CA GLY A 133 -9.63 -1.96 10.22
C GLY A 133 -10.78 -0.96 10.30
N LEU A 134 -11.81 -1.22 11.12
CA LEU A 134 -12.92 -0.29 11.32
C LEU A 134 -12.48 0.98 12.06
N ILE A 135 -11.66 0.85 13.10
CA ILE A 135 -11.09 2.01 13.83
C ILE A 135 -10.22 2.85 12.88
N MET A 136 -9.37 2.18 12.09
CA MET A 136 -8.50 2.84 11.12
C MET A 136 -9.29 3.62 10.07
N MET A 137 -10.40 3.03 9.60
CA MET A 137 -11.32 3.65 8.65
C MET A 137 -12.09 4.84 9.26
N GLY A 138 -12.42 4.78 10.55
CA GLY A 138 -13.07 5.88 11.28
C GLY A 138 -12.14 7.08 11.56
N HIS A 139 -10.83 6.86 11.61
CA HIS A 139 -9.83 7.91 11.89
C HIS A 139 -8.69 7.94 10.86
N PRO A 140 -8.98 8.23 9.58
CA PRO A 140 -8.01 8.08 8.48
C PRO A 140 -6.78 8.98 8.62
N LEU A 141 -6.87 10.15 9.26
CA LEU A 141 -5.72 11.01 9.52
C LEU A 141 -4.73 10.38 10.53
N MET A 142 -5.25 9.80 11.62
CA MET A 142 -4.40 9.12 12.61
C MET A 142 -3.78 7.85 12.02
N THR A 143 -4.57 7.10 11.26
CA THR A 143 -4.12 5.96 10.47
C THR A 143 -3.01 6.36 9.51
N GLY A 144 -3.16 7.48 8.80
CA GLY A 144 -2.15 8.00 7.89
C GLY A 144 -0.84 8.37 8.58
N LEU A 145 -0.89 9.08 9.70
CA LEU A 145 0.32 9.40 10.46
C LEU A 145 1.04 8.14 10.91
N TYR A 146 0.31 7.16 11.45
CA TYR A 146 0.87 5.87 11.87
C TYR A 146 1.54 5.14 10.69
N ILE A 147 0.88 5.08 9.53
CA ILE A 147 1.42 4.46 8.32
C ILE A 147 2.68 5.19 7.87
N SER A 148 2.65 6.53 7.76
CA SER A 148 3.80 7.32 7.33
C SER A 148 5.02 7.10 8.22
N TYR A 149 4.85 7.12 9.55
CA TYR A 149 5.96 6.88 10.47
C TYR A 149 6.48 5.45 10.38
N THR A 150 5.60 4.47 10.17
CA THR A 150 6.01 3.08 9.94
C THR A 150 6.83 2.96 8.65
N ILE A 151 6.37 3.58 7.56
CA ILE A 151 7.08 3.59 6.28
C ILE A 151 8.44 4.30 6.43
N ALA A 152 8.48 5.47 7.08
CA ALA A 152 9.73 6.18 7.35
C ALA A 152 10.74 5.30 8.07
N PHE A 153 10.31 4.62 9.14
CA PHE A 153 11.16 3.70 9.90
C PHE A 153 11.67 2.55 9.03
N VAL A 154 10.80 1.92 8.23
CA VAL A 154 11.19 0.85 7.31
C VAL A 154 12.22 1.33 6.30
N PHE A 155 12.04 2.50 5.70
CA PHE A 155 13.00 3.07 4.74
C PHE A 155 14.35 3.37 5.38
N ILE A 156 14.37 3.97 6.57
CA ILE A 156 15.62 4.22 7.31
C ILE A 156 16.31 2.90 7.65
N TYR A 157 15.57 1.94 8.21
CA TYR A 157 16.11 0.63 8.59
C TYR A 157 16.69 -0.12 7.38
N GLN A 158 15.93 -0.23 6.29
CA GLN A 158 16.38 -0.89 5.06
C GLN A 158 17.58 -0.17 4.44
N GLY A 159 17.59 1.16 4.50
CA GLY A 159 18.71 1.96 4.03
C GLY A 159 20.00 1.69 4.81
N ILE A 160 19.93 1.64 6.13
CA ILE A 160 21.06 1.25 6.99
C ILE A 160 21.51 -0.18 6.68
N VAL A 161 20.59 -1.13 6.54
CA VAL A 161 20.91 -2.52 6.19
C VAL A 161 21.66 -2.60 4.85
N ALA A 162 21.21 -1.88 3.83
CA ALA A 162 21.87 -1.85 2.51
C ALA A 162 23.29 -1.26 2.57
N ILE A 163 23.48 -0.18 3.35
CA ILE A 163 24.81 0.41 3.60
C ILE A 163 25.72 -0.60 4.32
N VAL A 164 25.22 -1.28 5.35
CA VAL A 164 26.00 -2.29 6.07
C VAL A 164 26.35 -3.48 5.17
N GLN A 165 25.42 -3.91 4.30
CA GLN A 165 25.68 -4.98 3.33
C GLN A 165 26.79 -4.61 2.35
N PHE A 166 26.86 -3.36 1.89
CA PHE A 166 27.96 -2.90 1.03
C PHE A 166 29.33 -3.16 1.66
N PHE A 167 29.49 -2.89 2.95
CA PHE A 167 30.76 -3.11 3.66
C PHE A 167 31.00 -4.57 4.04
N LYS A 168 29.95 -5.39 4.18
CA LYS A 168 30.07 -6.82 4.52
C LYS A 168 30.38 -7.72 3.32
N ILE A 169 29.93 -7.36 2.13
CA ILE A 169 30.10 -8.20 0.94
C ILE A 169 31.53 -8.05 0.40
N LYS A 170 32.34 -9.12 0.49
CA LYS A 170 33.69 -9.22 -0.11
C LYS A 170 33.68 -9.17 -1.63
#